data_AF-A0A434TDY3-F1
#
_entry.id   AF-A0A434TDY3-F1
#
_cell.length_a   1.000
_cell.length_b   1.000
_cell.length_c   1.000
_cell.angle_alpha   90.00
_cell.angle_beta   90.00
_cell.angle_gamma   90.00
#
_symmetry.space_group_name_H-M   'P 1'
#
loop_
_entity.id
_entity.type
_entity.pdbx_description
1 polymer ?
#
loop_
_entity_poly.entity_id
_entity_poly.type
_entity_poly.pdbx_seq_one_letter_code
_entity_poly.pdbx_strand_id
1 'polypeptide(L)'
;IVFKYMRSVPATFNNPDKTKVAVTAARNLVGTSSVNDAVRVFMGAEDFAYMLQERPGAYIFVGNGPTAACHHPAFDFDDEALPYGIGWWVKLVETILAP
;
A
#
# COMPACT_ATOMS: atom_id res chain seq x y z
N ILE A 1 7.58 -3.77 41.51
CA ILE A 1 6.99 -4.07 40.18
C ILE A 1 8.09 -3.84 39.15
N VAL A 2 8.45 -4.85 38.35
CA VAL A 2 9.42 -4.69 37.25
C VAL A 2 8.63 -4.39 35.99
N PHE A 3 8.88 -3.24 35.36
CA PHE A 3 8.26 -2.87 34.09
C PHE A 3 9.09 -3.42 32.92
N LYS A 4 8.44 -4.13 32.00
CA LYS A 4 9.07 -4.63 30.75
C LYS A 4 8.36 -3.98 29.57
N TYR A 5 9.04 -3.04 28.92
CA TYR A 5 8.59 -2.47 27.66
C TYR A 5 8.98 -3.37 26.50
N MET A 6 8.01 -3.74 25.67
CA MET A 6 8.26 -4.42 24.39
C MET A 6 7.81 -3.48 23.28
N ARG A 7 8.79 -3.04 22.47
CA ARG A 7 8.50 -2.25 21.28
C ARG A 7 7.81 -3.13 20.25
N SER A 8 6.67 -2.68 19.74
CA SER A 8 5.93 -3.35 18.66
C SER A 8 6.49 -2.95 17.28
N VAL A 9 5.78 -3.33 16.22
CA VAL A 9 6.06 -2.97 14.83
C VAL A 9 6.30 -1.46 14.69
N PRO A 10 7.36 -1.01 13.98
CA PRO A 10 7.62 0.39 13.73
C PRO A 10 6.53 1.01 12.83
N ALA A 11 6.54 2.33 12.69
CA ALA A 11 5.64 2.99 11.75
C ALA A 11 5.97 2.60 10.31
N THR A 12 4.95 2.21 9.55
CA THR A 12 5.04 1.97 8.11
C THR A 12 5.21 3.30 7.40
N PHE A 13 6.44 3.63 7.03
CA PHE A 13 6.79 4.91 6.43
C PHE A 13 7.29 4.73 5.00
N ASN A 14 6.52 5.22 4.03
CA ASN A 14 6.92 5.18 2.63
C ASN A 14 7.99 6.22 2.34
N ASN A 15 9.00 5.82 1.55
CA ASN A 15 9.96 6.78 1.03
C ASN A 15 9.26 7.73 0.02
N PRO A 16 9.44 9.06 0.11
CA PRO A 16 8.75 10.01 -0.76
C PRO A 16 8.99 9.78 -2.25
N ASP A 17 10.21 9.45 -2.67
CA ASP A 17 10.52 9.26 -4.10
C ASP A 17 9.98 7.93 -4.63
N LYS A 18 10.01 6.87 -3.81
CA LYS A 18 9.40 5.59 -4.18
C LYS A 18 7.88 5.68 -4.21
N THR A 19 7.28 6.50 -3.34
CA THR A 19 5.85 6.81 -3.38
C THR A 19 5.46 7.47 -4.69
N LYS A 20 6.24 8.46 -5.17
CA LYS A 20 5.97 9.10 -6.48
C LYS A 20 5.97 8.08 -7.62
N VAL A 21 6.92 7.15 -7.63
CA VAL A 21 6.98 6.09 -8.67
C VAL A 21 5.76 5.16 -8.58
N ALA A 22 5.41 4.71 -7.37
CA ALA A 22 4.23 3.88 -7.12
C ALA A 22 2.93 4.57 -7.58
N VAL A 23 2.77 5.85 -7.28
CA VAL A 23 1.62 6.68 -7.68
C VAL A 23 1.59 6.86 -9.20
N THR A 24 2.73 7.13 -9.84
CA THR A 24 2.80 7.24 -11.31
C THR A 24 2.38 5.94 -11.99
N ALA A 25 2.86 4.78 -11.52
CA ALA A 25 2.44 3.48 -12.03
C ALA A 25 0.92 3.27 -11.90
N ALA A 26 0.34 3.63 -10.75
CA ALA A 26 -1.11 3.57 -10.54
C ALA A 26 -1.88 4.50 -11.49
N ARG A 27 -1.45 5.76 -11.64
CA ARG A 27 -2.09 6.73 -12.54
C ARG A 27 -2.03 6.29 -14.00
N ASN A 28 -0.93 5.67 -14.42
CA ASN A 28 -0.78 5.12 -15.76
C ASN A 28 -1.70 3.91 -16.02
N LEU A 29 -2.11 3.19 -14.96
CA LEU A 29 -3.03 2.06 -15.07
C LEU A 29 -4.49 2.50 -15.09
N VAL A 30 -4.91 3.29 -14.10
CA VAL A 30 -6.34 3.56 -13.82
C VAL A 30 -6.77 5.01 -14.08
N GLY A 31 -5.85 5.85 -14.56
CA GLY A 31 -6.06 7.28 -14.75
C GLY A 31 -5.91 8.09 -13.45
N THR A 32 -5.57 9.38 -13.61
CA THR A 32 -5.27 10.26 -12.47
C THR A 32 -6.44 10.46 -11.51
N SER A 33 -7.68 10.51 -12.01
CA SER A 33 -8.88 10.70 -11.20
C SER A 33 -9.20 9.52 -10.28
N SER A 34 -8.64 8.35 -10.56
CA SER A 34 -8.87 7.11 -9.81
C SER A 34 -7.80 6.86 -8.73
N VAL A 35 -6.87 7.80 -8.53
CA VAL A 35 -5.77 7.67 -7.57
C VAL A 35 -5.81 8.82 -6.55
N ASN A 36 -5.87 8.46 -5.27
CA ASN A 36 -5.71 9.39 -4.16
C ASN A 36 -4.32 9.22 -3.52
N ASP A 37 -3.39 10.12 -3.84
CA ASP A 37 -2.04 10.16 -3.27
C ASP A 37 -1.94 11.00 -1.99
N ALA A 38 -3.06 11.54 -1.51
CA ALA A 38 -3.20 12.26 -0.25
C ALA A 38 -4.03 11.46 0.77
N VAL A 39 -3.93 10.12 0.72
CA VAL A 39 -4.65 9.24 1.65
C VAL A 39 -4.28 9.57 3.10
N ARG A 40 -5.28 9.56 3.98
CA ARG A 40 -5.05 9.80 5.41
C ARG A 40 -4.20 8.67 5.99
N VAL A 41 -3.40 9.01 6.98
CA VAL A 41 -2.63 8.03 7.76
C VAL A 41 -3.60 7.10 8.48
N PHE A 42 -3.31 5.80 8.46
CA PHE A 42 -4.10 4.79 9.15
C PHE A 42 -3.46 4.43 10.50
N MET A 43 -4.31 4.06 11.46
CA MET A 43 -3.87 3.64 12.80
C MET A 43 -3.46 2.16 12.88
N GLY A 44 -3.63 1.39 11.80
CA GLY A 44 -3.21 0.00 11.74
C GLY A 44 -1.69 -0.15 11.78
N ALA A 45 -1.22 -1.27 12.34
CA ALA A 45 0.18 -1.68 12.26
C ALA A 45 0.38 -2.65 11.09
N GLU A 46 1.50 -2.53 10.39
CA GLU A 46 1.81 -3.32 9.20
C GLU A 46 3.31 -3.68 9.21
N ASP A 47 3.63 -4.97 9.20
CA ASP A 47 5.01 -5.46 9.38
C ASP A 47 5.90 -5.24 8.14
N PHE A 48 5.29 -4.89 6.99
CA PHE A 48 6.02 -4.34 5.85
C PHE A 48 6.86 -3.10 6.23
N ALA A 49 6.55 -2.44 7.35
CA ALA A 49 7.39 -1.40 7.95
C ALA A 49 8.85 -1.83 8.14
N TYR A 50 9.12 -3.10 8.50
CA TYR A 50 10.48 -3.59 8.64
C TYR A 50 11.22 -3.64 7.30
N MET A 51 10.54 -4.00 6.20
CA MET A 51 11.14 -3.95 4.86
C MET A 51 11.47 -2.50 4.45
N LEU A 52 10.60 -1.56 4.80
CA LEU A 52 10.78 -0.13 4.52
C LEU A 52 11.90 0.53 5.34
N GLN A 53 12.28 -0.04 6.49
CA GLN A 53 13.45 0.40 7.25
C GLN A 53 14.76 0.04 6.54
N GLU A 54 14.79 -1.10 5.85
CA GLU A 54 16.00 -1.61 5.19
C GLU A 54 16.17 -1.08 3.76
N ARG A 55 15.06 -0.83 3.04
CA ARG A 55 15.11 -0.35 1.66
C ARG A 55 14.08 0.74 1.40
N PRO A 56 14.45 1.80 0.65
CA PRO A 56 13.47 2.75 0.15
C PRO A 56 12.40 2.01 -0.66
N GLY A 57 11.16 2.07 -0.19
CA GLY A 57 10.01 1.44 -0.85
C GLY A 57 8.73 2.23 -0.62
N ALA A 58 7.63 1.69 -1.16
CA ALA A 58 6.29 2.20 -0.96
C ALA A 58 5.31 1.04 -0.79
N TYR A 59 4.46 1.17 0.22
CA TYR A 59 3.29 0.35 0.47
C TYR A 59 2.06 1.16 0.08
N ILE A 60 1.18 0.60 -0.77
CA ILE A 60 -0.02 1.28 -1.23
C ILE A 60 -1.27 0.45 -0.92
N PHE A 61 -2.42 1.12 -0.90
CA PHE A 61 -3.71 0.45 -0.83
C PHE A 61 -4.32 0.31 -2.23
N VAL A 62 -5.05 -0.79 -2.43
CA VAL A 62 -5.92 -1.00 -3.59
C VAL A 62 -7.36 -0.90 -3.10
N GLY A 63 -8.22 -0.23 -3.86
CA GLY A 63 -9.65 -0.17 -3.54
C GLY A 63 -10.27 -1.57 -3.65
N ASN A 64 -11.10 -1.95 -2.68
CA ASN A 64 -11.71 -3.27 -2.57
C ASN A 64 -13.24 -3.19 -2.57
N GLY A 65 -13.81 -2.24 -3.33
CA GLY A 65 -15.25 -2.06 -3.42
C GLY A 65 -15.95 -1.61 -2.13
N PRO A 66 -17.30 -1.51 -2.15
CA PRO A 66 -18.12 -1.09 -1.02
C PRO A 66 -18.37 -2.26 -0.04
N THR A 67 -17.31 -2.73 0.61
CA THR A 67 -17.33 -3.84 1.60
C THR A 67 -16.97 -3.36 3.00
N ALA A 68 -17.18 -4.22 4.00
CA ALA A 68 -16.72 -3.92 5.37
C ALA A 68 -15.18 -3.83 5.42
N ALA A 69 -14.63 -3.18 6.45
CA ALA A 69 -13.17 -3.12 6.61
C ALA A 69 -12.58 -4.49 6.97
N CYS A 70 -11.28 -4.68 6.71
CA CYS A 70 -10.54 -5.86 7.14
C CYS A 70 -10.76 -6.13 8.64
N HIS A 71 -10.85 -7.41 9.00
CA HIS A 71 -11.17 -7.94 10.34
C HIS A 71 -12.65 -7.84 10.77
N HIS A 72 -13.53 -7.24 9.97
CA HIS A 72 -14.97 -7.31 10.22
C HIS A 72 -15.54 -8.67 9.74
N PRO A 73 -16.47 -9.33 10.47
CA PRO A 73 -17.04 -10.62 10.04
C PRO A 73 -17.81 -10.59 8.71
N ALA A 74 -18.30 -9.41 8.34
CA ALA A 74 -18.96 -9.16 7.05
C ALA A 74 -17.98 -8.65 5.98
N PHE A 75 -16.66 -8.75 6.20
CA PHE A 75 -15.67 -8.47 5.16
C PHE A 75 -15.87 -9.45 4.01
N ASP A 76 -15.98 -8.89 2.82
CA ASP A 76 -16.04 -9.63 1.56
C ASP A 76 -15.03 -9.03 0.59
N PHE A 77 -14.22 -9.86 -0.04
CA PHE A 77 -13.19 -9.40 -0.96
C PHE A 77 -13.81 -9.12 -2.32
N ASP A 78 -13.50 -7.98 -2.93
CA ASP A 78 -14.02 -7.65 -4.25
C ASP A 78 -13.13 -8.29 -5.31
N ASP A 79 -13.55 -9.40 -5.91
CA ASP A 79 -12.78 -10.09 -6.96
C ASP A 79 -12.49 -9.19 -8.17
N GLU A 80 -13.32 -8.17 -8.42
CA GLU A 80 -13.08 -7.18 -9.47
C GLU A 80 -11.86 -6.27 -9.15
N ALA A 81 -11.36 -6.29 -7.91
CA ALA A 81 -10.13 -5.59 -7.51
C ALA A 81 -8.85 -6.29 -8.01
N LEU A 82 -8.90 -7.60 -8.27
CA LEU A 82 -7.75 -8.42 -8.69
C LEU A 82 -6.99 -7.85 -9.90
N PRO A 83 -7.64 -7.49 -11.04
CA PRO A 83 -6.94 -6.96 -12.21
C PRO A 83 -6.19 -5.66 -11.91
N TYR A 84 -6.65 -4.84 -10.97
CA TYR A 84 -5.97 -3.60 -10.60
C TYR A 84 -4.71 -3.86 -9.76
N GLY A 85 -4.78 -4.79 -8.80
CA GLY A 85 -3.61 -5.19 -8.02
C GLY A 85 -2.51 -5.81 -8.89
N ILE A 86 -2.89 -6.72 -9.79
CA ILE A 86 -1.97 -7.37 -10.75
C ILE A 86 -1.40 -6.33 -11.72
N GLY A 87 -2.28 -5.54 -12.34
CA GLY A 87 -1.91 -4.52 -13.32
C GLY A 87 -0.97 -3.46 -12.73
N TRP A 88 -1.13 -3.11 -11.45
CA TRP A 88 -0.26 -2.14 -10.79
C TRP A 88 1.17 -2.66 -10.67
N TRP A 89 1.36 -3.91 -10.26
CA TRP A 89 2.69 -4.53 -10.20
C TRP A 89 3.34 -4.63 -11.59
N VAL A 90 2.57 -5.01 -12.62
CA VAL A 90 3.06 -5.03 -14.01
C VAL A 90 3.50 -3.63 -14.44
N LYS A 91 2.65 -2.62 -14.26
CA LYS A 91 2.97 -1.22 -14.62
C LYS A 91 4.15 -0.67 -13.83
N LEU A 92 4.30 -1.04 -12.57
CA LEU A 92 5.42 -0.63 -11.75
C LEU A 92 6.74 -1.20 -12.29
N VAL A 93 6.76 -2.50 -12.60
CA VAL A 93 7.93 -3.16 -13.19
C VAL A 93 8.26 -2.55 -14.54
N GLU A 94 7.29 -2.37 -15.43
CA GLU A 94 7.49 -1.70 -16.72
C GLU A 94 8.06 -0.28 -16.54
N THR A 95 7.55 0.49 -15.57
CA THR A 95 7.99 1.87 -15.32
C THR A 95 9.44 1.94 -14.84
N ILE A 96 9.91 0.95 -14.07
CA ILE A 96 11.22 0.98 -13.42
C ILE A 96 12.29 0.22 -14.21
N LEU A 97 11.90 -0.84 -14.91
CA LEU A 97 12.82 -1.82 -15.51
C LEU A 97 12.67 -1.95 -17.03
N ALA A 98 11.77 -1.21 -17.69
CA ALA A 98 11.75 -1.18 -19.15
C ALA A 98 13.13 -0.73 -19.70
N PRO A 99 13.61 -1.38 -20.78
CA PRO A 99 14.88 -1.05 -21.41
C PRO A 99 14.92 0.36 -22.00
#